data_AF-A0A7C5HMJ2-F1
#
_entry.id   AF-A0A7C5HMJ2-F1
#
_cell.length_a   1.000
_cell.length_b   1.000
_cell.length_c   1.000
_cell.angle_alpha   90.00
_cell.angle_beta   90.00
_cell.angle_gamma   90.00
#
_symmetry.space_group_name_H-M   'P 1'
#
loop_
_entity.id
_entity.type
_entity.pdbx_description
1 polymer ?
#
loop_
_entity_poly.entity_id
_entity_poly.type
_entity_poly.pdbx_seq_one_letter_code
_entity_poly.pdbx_strand_id
1 'polypeptide(L)'
;MYTVPELVRILGLSTENQVRNRIEAIRDLLAADIRRGANNQLLITERGLDTLKALQELCETGHTLKEASNILRYGFDQEAKSGIPAVGKSGPDPDEGWRELVVHLAEQIRGLEQRLAALEVRLQGGRGQAPWWTRWLGAQ
;
A
#
# COMPACT_ATOMS: atom_id res chain seq x y z
N MET A 1 -15.09 -10.20 -15.39
CA MET A 1 -15.75 -9.55 -14.23
C MET A 1 -15.50 -10.41 -13.02
N TYR A 2 -15.24 -9.81 -11.86
CA TYR A 2 -14.82 -10.49 -10.64
C TYR A 2 -15.83 -10.29 -9.53
N THR A 3 -16.12 -11.36 -8.80
CA THR A 3 -16.95 -11.39 -7.60
C THR A 3 -16.13 -11.03 -6.36
N VAL A 4 -16.79 -10.63 -5.27
CA VAL A 4 -16.13 -10.33 -4.00
C VAL A 4 -15.23 -11.49 -3.50
N PRO A 5 -15.66 -12.77 -3.52
CA PRO A 5 -14.79 -13.89 -3.12
C PRO A 5 -13.55 -14.06 -4.01
N GLU A 6 -13.66 -13.80 -5.32
CA GLU A 6 -12.51 -13.83 -6.23
C GLU A 6 -11.54 -12.69 -5.94
N LEU A 7 -12.05 -11.49 -5.64
CA LEU A 7 -11.25 -10.35 -5.25
C LEU A 7 -10.46 -10.58 -3.95
N VAL A 8 -11.03 -11.31 -2.99
CA VAL A 8 -10.30 -11.73 -1.77
C VAL A 8 -9.02 -12.48 -2.14
N ARG A 9 -9.14 -13.46 -3.06
CA ARG A 9 -8.00 -14.27 -3.51
C ARG A 9 -6.99 -13.46 -4.32
N ILE A 10 -7.46 -12.60 -5.22
CA ILE A 10 -6.60 -11.82 -6.12
C ILE A 10 -5.83 -10.73 -5.36
N LEU A 11 -6.48 -10.05 -4.41
CA LEU A 11 -5.89 -8.96 -3.62
C LEU A 11 -5.12 -9.46 -2.40
N GLY A 12 -5.04 -10.78 -2.17
CA GLY A 12 -4.36 -11.36 -1.00
C GLY A 12 -5.00 -10.98 0.34
N LEU A 13 -6.31 -10.68 0.34
CA LEU A 13 -7.02 -10.24 1.54
C LEU A 13 -7.55 -11.43 2.33
N SER A 14 -7.74 -11.26 3.64
CA SER A 14 -8.18 -12.34 4.52
C SER A 14 -9.70 -12.52 4.53
N THR A 15 -10.47 -11.45 4.28
CA THR A 15 -11.93 -11.48 4.39
C THR A 15 -12.63 -10.68 3.30
N GLU A 16 -13.87 -11.07 2.98
CA GLU A 16 -14.74 -10.29 2.08
C GLU A 16 -15.03 -8.89 2.61
N ASN A 17 -15.10 -8.72 3.94
CA ASN A 17 -15.32 -7.40 4.54
C ASN A 17 -14.16 -6.45 4.26
N GLN A 18 -12.92 -6.94 4.21
CA GLN A 18 -11.76 -6.12 3.82
C GLN A 18 -11.84 -5.65 2.37
N VAL A 19 -12.36 -6.49 1.47
CA VAL A 19 -12.63 -6.12 0.07
C VAL A 19 -13.73 -5.07 0.02
N ARG A 20 -14.85 -5.29 0.73
CA ARG A 20 -15.97 -4.33 0.78
C ARG A 20 -15.54 -2.97 1.31
N ASN A 21 -14.77 -2.93 2.40
CA ASN A 21 -14.25 -1.69 2.96
C ASN A 21 -13.35 -0.94 1.97
N ARG A 22 -12.52 -1.67 1.20
CA ARG A 22 -11.69 -1.08 0.14
C ARG A 22 -12.54 -0.55 -1.01
N ILE A 23 -13.56 -1.28 -1.44
CA ILE A 23 -14.51 -0.83 -2.46
C ILE A 23 -15.21 0.44 -2.00
N GLU A 24 -15.69 0.50 -0.76
CA GLU A 24 -16.34 1.70 -0.21
C GLU A 24 -15.37 2.90 -0.14
N ALA A 25 -14.11 2.65 0.22
CA ALA A 25 -13.09 3.69 0.32
C ALA A 25 -12.76 4.39 -1.01
N ILE A 26 -13.01 3.76 -2.16
CA ILE A 26 -12.82 4.31 -3.51
C ILE A 26 -14.07 4.18 -4.38
N ARG A 27 -15.25 4.14 -3.76
CA ARG A 27 -16.52 3.87 -4.45
C ARG A 27 -16.84 4.90 -5.53
N ASP A 28 -16.46 6.14 -5.28
CA ASP A 28 -16.54 7.25 -6.22
C ASP A 28 -15.74 6.99 -7.50
N LEU A 29 -14.53 6.44 -7.37
CA LEU A 29 -13.67 6.07 -8.50
C LEU A 29 -14.17 4.81 -9.22
N LEU A 30 -14.76 3.87 -8.47
CA LEU A 30 -15.26 2.60 -9.01
C LEU A 30 -16.70 2.67 -9.54
N ALA A 31 -17.37 3.82 -9.48
CA ALA A 31 -18.79 3.93 -9.79
C ALA A 31 -19.17 3.40 -11.19
N ALA A 32 -18.30 3.60 -12.18
CA ALA A 32 -18.48 3.10 -13.56
C ALA A 32 -18.12 1.62 -13.73
N ASP A 33 -17.36 1.04 -12.79
CA ASP A 33 -16.77 -0.29 -12.86
C ASP A 33 -17.48 -1.32 -11.96
N ILE A 34 -18.44 -0.87 -11.15
CA ILE A 34 -19.28 -1.73 -10.32
C ILE A 34 -20.55 -2.13 -11.07
N ARG A 35 -20.84 -3.42 -11.12
CA ARG A 35 -22.10 -3.98 -11.65
C ARG A 35 -22.78 -4.89 -10.64
N ARG A 36 -24.09 -5.07 -10.80
CA ARG A 36 -24.89 -6.06 -10.06
C ARG A 36 -25.09 -7.29 -10.94
N GLY A 37 -24.73 -8.45 -10.43
CA GLY A 37 -24.99 -9.74 -11.08
C GLY A 37 -26.26 -10.41 -10.55
N ALA A 38 -26.42 -11.70 -10.88
CA ALA A 38 -27.47 -12.54 -10.33
C ALA A 38 -27.47 -12.52 -8.79
N ASN A 39 -28.65 -12.59 -8.17
CA ASN A 39 -28.81 -12.54 -6.71
C ASN A 39 -28.20 -11.30 -6.03
N ASN A 40 -28.17 -10.15 -6.73
CA ASN A 40 -27.62 -8.88 -6.23
C ASN A 40 -26.12 -8.94 -5.87
N GLN A 41 -25.38 -9.91 -6.43
CA GLN A 41 -23.94 -10.02 -6.21
C GLN A 41 -23.21 -8.81 -6.79
N LEU A 42 -22.19 -8.33 -6.08
CA LEU A 42 -21.34 -7.24 -6.56
C LEU A 42 -20.29 -7.82 -7.50
N LEU A 43 -20.25 -7.29 -8.73
CA LEU A 43 -19.31 -7.65 -9.78
C LEU A 43 -18.46 -6.43 -10.11
N ILE A 44 -17.16 -6.64 -10.27
CA ILE A 44 -16.21 -5.59 -10.65
C ILE A 44 -15.63 -5.91 -12.03
N THR A 45 -15.51 -4.90 -12.90
CA THR A 45 -14.84 -5.03 -14.20
C THR A 45 -13.33 -5.25 -14.02
N GLU A 46 -12.61 -5.54 -15.12
CA GLU A 46 -11.15 -5.62 -15.10
C GLU A 46 -10.51 -4.27 -14.74
N ARG A 47 -11.03 -3.17 -15.30
CA ARG A 47 -10.58 -1.82 -14.95
C ARG A 47 -10.76 -1.51 -13.46
N GLY A 48 -11.90 -1.89 -12.87
CA GLY A 48 -12.12 -1.70 -11.44
C GLY A 48 -11.20 -2.58 -10.58
N LEU A 49 -10.83 -3.77 -11.06
CA LEU A 49 -9.82 -4.61 -10.41
C LEU A 49 -8.45 -3.93 -10.42
N ASP A 50 -8.05 -3.32 -11.53
CA ASP A 50 -6.75 -2.63 -11.62
C ASP A 50 -6.67 -1.44 -10.64
N THR A 51 -7.76 -0.66 -10.52
CA THR A 51 -7.86 0.39 -9.50
C THR A 51 -7.74 -0.17 -8.07
N LEU A 52 -8.36 -1.31 -7.79
CA LEU A 52 -8.25 -1.99 -6.49
C LEU A 52 -6.85 -2.54 -6.22
N LYS A 53 -6.14 -3.02 -7.24
CA LYS A 53 -4.74 -3.44 -7.12
C LYS A 53 -3.83 -2.26 -6.81
N ALA A 54 -4.02 -1.13 -7.49
CA ALA A 54 -3.26 0.09 -7.21
C ALA A 54 -3.51 0.58 -5.76
N LEU A 55 -4.74 0.48 -5.27
CA LEU A 55 -5.05 0.79 -3.86
C LEU A 55 -4.34 -0.17 -2.90
N GLN A 56 -4.31 -1.46 -3.23
CA GLN A 56 -3.68 -2.49 -2.40
C GLN A 56 -2.16 -2.31 -2.36
N GLU A 57 -1.53 -2.02 -3.49
CA GLU A 57 -0.09 -1.72 -3.59
C GLU A 57 0.28 -0.52 -2.69
N LEU A 58 -0.49 0.57 -2.74
CA LEU A 58 -0.28 1.71 -1.84
C LEU A 58 -0.41 1.32 -0.36
N CYS A 59 -1.38 0.47 -0.01
CA CYS A 59 -1.49 -0.03 1.36
C CYS A 59 -0.29 -0.90 1.77
N GLU A 60 0.26 -1.69 0.85
CA GLU A 60 1.45 -2.53 1.08
C GLU A 60 2.72 -1.71 1.29
N THR A 61 2.80 -0.51 0.71
CA THR A 61 3.88 0.45 1.00
C THR A 61 3.78 1.12 2.38
N GLY A 62 2.80 0.73 3.21
CA GLY A 62 2.62 1.22 4.57
C GLY A 62 1.68 2.42 4.71
N HIS A 63 1.02 2.84 3.62
CA HIS A 63 0.01 3.89 3.68
C HIS A 63 -1.27 3.35 4.30
N THR A 64 -1.96 4.17 5.09
CA THR A 64 -3.30 3.84 5.55
C THR A 64 -4.27 3.79 4.36
N LEU A 65 -5.36 3.04 4.50
CA LEU A 65 -6.41 2.97 3.46
C LEU A 65 -6.93 4.36 3.05
N LYS A 66 -7.01 5.29 4.01
CA LYS A 66 -7.42 6.68 3.77
C LYS A 66 -6.40 7.43 2.92
N GLU A 67 -5.11 7.36 3.27
CA GLU A 67 -4.03 7.99 2.50
C GLU A 67 -3.93 7.41 1.10
N ALA A 68 -3.96 6.09 0.97
CA ALA A 68 -3.96 5.41 -0.31
C ALA A 68 -5.14 5.84 -1.20
N SER A 69 -6.34 5.96 -0.62
CA SER A 69 -7.52 6.43 -1.35
C SER A 69 -7.39 7.88 -1.83
N ASN A 70 -6.75 8.75 -1.04
CA ASN A 70 -6.54 10.15 -1.41
C ASN A 70 -5.48 10.30 -2.51
N ILE A 71 -4.41 9.51 -2.44
CA ILE A 71 -3.37 9.47 -3.47
C ILE A 71 -3.97 9.01 -4.81
N LEU A 72 -4.81 7.97 -4.80
CA LEU A 72 -5.50 7.53 -6.02
C LEU A 72 -6.39 8.61 -6.60
N ARG A 73 -7.24 9.26 -5.79
CA ARG A 73 -8.09 10.36 -6.28
C ARG A 73 -7.28 11.48 -6.90
N TYR A 74 -6.18 11.87 -6.26
CA TYR A 74 -5.29 12.88 -6.81
C TYR A 74 -4.72 12.46 -8.18
N GLY A 75 -4.32 11.20 -8.34
CA GLY A 75 -3.89 10.66 -9.64
C GLY A 75 -4.96 10.76 -10.72
N PHE A 76 -6.19 10.34 -10.42
CA PHE A 76 -7.33 10.41 -11.34
C PHE A 76 -7.70 11.86 -11.72
N ASP A 77 -7.66 12.79 -10.77
CA ASP A 77 -7.92 14.22 -11.04
C ASP A 77 -6.85 14.82 -11.97
N GLN A 78 -5.60 14.39 -11.84
CA GLN A 78 -4.51 14.82 -12.72
C GLN A 78 -4.67 14.25 -14.14
N GLU A 79 -5.07 12.99 -14.27
CA GLU A 79 -5.42 12.38 -15.56
C GLU A 79 -6.62 13.12 -16.21
N ALA A 80 -7.66 13.45 -15.44
CA ALA A 80 -8.81 14.18 -15.95
C ALA A 80 -8.46 15.61 -16.41
N LYS A 81 -7.59 16.33 -15.68
CA LYS A 81 -7.15 17.69 -16.03
C LYS A 81 -6.18 17.73 -17.21
N SER A 82 -5.45 16.65 -17.45
CA SER A 82 -4.48 16.58 -18.54
C SER A 82 -5.11 16.28 -19.90
N GLY A 83 -6.37 15.82 -19.98
CA GLY A 83 -7.17 15.83 -21.21
C GLY A 83 -6.60 15.05 -22.41
N ILE A 84 -5.58 14.23 -22.22
CA ILE A 84 -4.88 13.46 -23.26
C ILE A 84 -5.16 11.97 -23.02
N PRO A 85 -5.56 11.19 -24.04
CA PRO A 85 -5.76 9.76 -23.89
C PRO A 85 -4.43 9.10 -23.48
N ALA A 86 -4.50 8.18 -22.53
CA ALA A 86 -3.35 7.47 -21.98
C ALA A 86 -2.50 6.78 -23.06
N VAL A 87 -1.49 7.50 -23.56
CA VAL A 87 -0.31 6.96 -24.24
C VAL A 87 0.86 7.83 -23.82
N GLY A 88 1.84 7.22 -23.16
CA GLY A 88 3.15 7.82 -22.92
C GLY A 88 3.26 8.56 -21.60
N LYS A 89 3.77 7.87 -20.58
CA LYS A 89 4.52 8.50 -19.48
C LYS A 89 5.51 9.49 -20.10
N SER A 90 5.22 10.78 -19.98
CA SER A 90 6.15 11.86 -20.29
C SER A 90 6.25 12.77 -19.07
N GLY A 91 6.71 12.16 -17.96
CA GLY A 91 7.40 12.89 -16.90
C GLY A 91 8.89 12.89 -17.20
N PRO A 92 9.71 13.72 -16.51
CA PRO A 92 11.16 13.75 -16.70
C PRO A 92 11.73 12.33 -16.61
N ASP A 93 12.70 12.04 -17.47
CA ASP A 93 13.27 10.71 -17.76
C ASP A 93 13.10 9.71 -16.60
N PRO A 94 12.18 8.72 -16.73
CA PRO A 94 11.82 7.82 -15.63
C PRO A 94 13.02 7.01 -15.13
N ASP A 95 14.07 6.87 -15.93
CA ASP A 95 15.28 6.15 -15.51
C ASP A 95 16.12 6.93 -14.50
N GLU A 96 16.16 8.26 -14.55
CA GLU A 96 17.02 9.05 -13.66
C GLU A 96 16.40 9.21 -12.26
N GLY A 97 15.10 9.52 -12.19
CA GLY A 97 14.39 9.62 -10.91
C GLY A 97 14.26 8.27 -10.17
N TRP A 98 14.13 7.16 -10.90
CA TRP A 98 14.15 5.82 -10.29
C TRP A 98 15.54 5.46 -9.77
N ARG A 99 16.61 5.82 -10.50
CA ARG A 99 17.99 5.59 -10.05
C ARG A 99 18.29 6.38 -8.79
N GLU A 100 17.93 7.65 -8.73
CA GLU A 100 18.09 8.48 -7.53
C GLU A 100 17.32 7.92 -6.33
N LEU A 101 16.08 7.47 -6.55
CA LEU A 101 15.28 6.85 -5.50
C LEU A 101 15.90 5.52 -5.00
N VAL A 102 16.37 4.67 -5.91
CA VAL A 102 17.04 3.41 -5.55
C VAL A 102 18.33 3.68 -4.76
N VAL A 103 19.12 4.68 -5.17
CA VAL A 103 20.32 5.10 -4.44
C VAL A 103 19.96 5.59 -3.04
N HIS A 104 18.97 6.48 -2.94
CA HIS A 104 18.52 7.01 -1.66
C HIS A 104 18.00 5.91 -0.71
N LEU A 105 17.20 4.97 -1.23
CA LEU A 105 16.68 3.84 -0.45
C LEU A 105 17.81 2.90 -0.01
N ALA A 106 18.81 2.65 -0.87
CA ALA A 106 19.97 1.86 -0.50
C ALA A 106 20.79 2.51 0.62
N GLU A 107 20.92 3.85 0.62
CA GLU A 107 21.56 4.60 1.70
C GLU A 107 20.76 4.52 3.01
N GLN A 108 19.42 4.64 2.92
CA GLN A 108 18.53 4.48 4.07
C GLN A 108 18.67 3.09 4.71
N ILE A 109 18.67 2.03 3.89
CA ILE A 109 18.85 0.65 4.35
C ILE A 109 20.21 0.49 5.06
N ARG A 110 21.30 0.96 4.44
CA ARG A 110 22.63 0.93 5.05
C ARG A 110 22.66 1.68 6.39
N GLY A 111 22.02 2.84 6.47
CA GLY A 111 21.92 3.60 7.71
C GLY A 111 21.15 2.87 8.81
N LEU A 112 20.09 2.15 8.46
CA LEU A 112 19.33 1.31 9.39
C LEU A 112 20.11 0.09 9.85
N GLU A 113 20.80 -0.60 8.93
CA GLU A 113 21.67 -1.75 9.25
C GLU A 113 22.80 -1.35 10.20
N GLN A 114 23.43 -0.19 9.99
CA GLN A 114 24.46 0.33 10.89
C GLN A 114 23.92 0.64 12.28
N ARG A 115 22.70 1.18 12.38
CA ARG A 115 22.04 1.45 13.67
C ARG A 115 21.69 0.14 14.38
N LEU A 116 21.21 -0.87 13.65
CA LEU A 116 20.95 -2.20 14.19
C LEU A 116 22.24 -2.83 14.72
N ALA A 117 23.32 -2.84 13.93
CA ALA A 117 24.61 -3.37 14.37
C ALA A 117 25.13 -2.63 15.62
N ALA A 118 24.99 -1.31 15.69
CA ALA A 118 25.36 -0.53 16.87
C ALA A 118 24.51 -0.88 18.10
N LEU A 119 23.20 -1.12 17.91
CA LEU A 119 22.29 -1.55 18.98
C LEU A 119 22.58 -2.98 19.44
N GLU A 120 22.88 -3.89 18.52
CA GLU A 120 23.25 -5.28 18.83
C GLU A 120 24.56 -5.34 19.61
N VAL A 121 25.57 -4.57 19.22
CA VAL A 121 26.83 -4.45 19.97
C VAL A 121 26.59 -3.86 21.36
N ARG A 122 25.73 -2.85 21.51
CA ARG A 122 25.36 -2.30 22.83
C ARG A 122 24.64 -3.32 23.70
N LEU A 123 23.73 -4.10 23.12
CA LEU A 123 23.03 -5.18 23.84
C LEU A 123 23.99 -6.32 24.23
N GLN A 124 24.95 -6.66 23.38
CA GLN A 124 25.93 -7.70 23.65
C GLN A 124 27.02 -7.26 24.65
N GLY A 125 27.41 -5.98 24.64
CA GLY A 125 28.24 -5.37 25.68
C GLY A 125 27.50 -5.17 27.01
N GLY A 126 26.16 -5.12 26.97
CA GLY A 126 25.27 -4.97 28.12
C GLY A 126 24.79 -6.26 28.77
N ARG A 127 25.36 -7.44 28.45
CA ARG A 127 24.99 -8.78 28.98
C ARG A 127 25.14 -8.96 30.52
N GLY A 128 25.16 -7.89 31.29
CA GLY A 128 25.15 -7.91 32.77
C GLY A 128 24.12 -6.99 33.43
N GLN A 129 23.41 -6.14 32.69
CA GLN A 129 22.33 -5.32 33.27
C GLN A 129 20.98 -5.76 32.73
N ALA A 130 20.11 -6.21 33.65
CA ALA A 130 18.72 -6.50 33.35
C ALA A 130 18.09 -5.29 32.62
N PRO A 131 17.51 -5.50 31.44
CA PRO A 131 16.94 -4.39 30.69
C PRO A 131 15.86 -3.68 31.48
N TRP A 132 15.81 -2.35 31.44
CA TRP A 132 14.90 -1.56 32.28
C TRP A 132 13.42 -1.97 32.11
N TRP A 133 13.02 -2.48 30.94
CA TRP A 133 11.67 -2.98 30.66
C TRP A 133 11.33 -4.30 31.36
N THR A 134 12.33 -5.10 31.76
CA THR A 134 12.09 -6.30 32.59
C THR A 134 11.73 -5.95 34.03
N ARG A 135 12.04 -4.74 34.51
CA ARG A 135 11.64 -4.26 35.86
C ARG A 135 10.13 -4.00 35.97
N TRP A 136 9.44 -3.83 34.84
CA TRP A 136 7.98 -3.64 34.81
C TRP A 136 7.18 -4.95 34.83
N LEU A 137 7.79 -6.07 34.45
CA LEU A 137 7.13 -7.38 34.40
C LEU A 137 7.15 -8.13 35.76
N GLY A 138 7.93 -7.68 36.73
CA GLY A 138 8.09 -8.31 38.05
C GLY A 138 7.24 -7.72 39.17
N ALA A 139 6.31 -6.80 38.88
CA ALA A 139 5.38 -6.24 39.86
C ALA A 139 4.00 -6.91 39.74
N GLN A 140 3.89 -8.15 40.22
CA GLN A 140 2.64 -8.78 40.63
C GLN A 140 2.83 -9.47 41.96
#